data_AF-A0A7C5G227-F1
#
_entry.id   AF-A0A7C5G227-F1
#
_cell.length_a   1.000
_cell.length_b   1.000
_cell.length_c   1.000
_cell.angle_alpha   90.00
_cell.angle_beta   90.00
_cell.angle_gamma   90.00
#
_symmetry.space_group_name_H-M   'P 1'
#
loop_
_entity.id
_entity.type
_entity.pdbx_description
1 polymer ?
#
loop_
_entity_poly.entity_id
_entity_poly.type
_entity_poly.pdbx_seq_one_letter_code
_entity_poly.pdbx_strand_id
1 'polypeptide(L)'
;MLKAIAKTIVALNTNVRKEQLASGFSWGILLALIPTGNLLWVFIFFISLFPKNNYGFQLLALGVGKLLVGLLSAPLDAVGYGLLTIPALGNFFTYLYNLPLAPLTRFNNSLVMGG
;
A
#
# COMPACT_ATOMS: atom_id res chain seq x y z
N MET A 1 -5.05 13.20 14.60
CA MET A 1 -5.98 12.40 13.77
C MET A 1 -7.40 12.96 13.74
N LEU A 2 -8.01 13.26 14.90
CA LEU A 2 -9.36 13.87 14.98
C LEU A 2 -9.57 15.09 14.08
N LYS A 3 -8.61 16.02 14.04
CA LYS A 3 -8.68 17.22 13.17
C LYS A 3 -8.65 16.89 11.67
N ALA A 4 -7.93 15.84 11.28
CA ALA A 4 -7.89 15.36 9.89
C ALA A 4 -9.21 14.67 9.51
N ILE A 5 -9.75 13.83 10.41
CA ILE A 5 -11.07 13.20 10.27
C ILE A 5 -12.16 14.27 10.09
N ALA A 6 -12.21 15.28 10.97
CA ALA A 6 -13.17 16.38 10.88
C ALA A 6 -13.04 17.16 9.57
N LYS A 7 -11.81 17.52 9.15
CA LYS A 7 -11.56 18.22 7.88
C LYS A 7 -12.05 17.44 6.66
N THR A 8 -12.09 16.12 6.78
CA THR A 8 -12.47 15.22 5.69
C THR A 8 -13.97 15.01 5.61
N ILE A 9 -14.64 14.90 6.76
CA ILE A 9 -16.10 14.96 6.84
C ILE A 9 -16.60 16.30 6.25
N VAL A 10 -15.92 17.40 6.57
CA VAL A 10 -16.22 18.72 5.98
C VAL A 10 -15.89 18.75 4.48
N ALA A 11 -14.79 18.15 4.04
CA ALA A 11 -14.43 18.05 2.61
C ALA A 11 -15.46 17.26 1.80
N LEU A 12 -16.07 16.23 2.40
CA LEU A 12 -17.14 15.44 1.77
C LEU A 12 -18.45 16.23 1.63
N ASN A 13 -18.67 17.25 2.49
CA ASN A 13 -19.85 18.10 2.51
C ASN A 13 -19.64 19.47 1.82
N THR A 14 -18.47 19.70 1.24
CA THR A 14 -18.15 20.94 0.50
C THR A 14 -18.04 20.66 -1.00
N ASN A 15 -18.05 21.70 -1.83
CA ASN A 15 -17.88 21.64 -3.30
C ASN A 15 -16.46 21.19 -3.73
N VAL A 16 -15.87 20.23 -3.02
CA VAL A 16 -14.65 19.55 -3.43
C VAL A 16 -15.00 18.65 -4.61
N ARG A 17 -14.18 18.72 -5.67
CA ARG A 17 -14.31 17.85 -6.84
C ARG A 17 -14.28 16.38 -6.43
N LYS A 18 -15.36 15.65 -6.72
CA LYS A 18 -15.58 14.26 -6.31
C LYS A 18 -14.47 13.34 -6.82
N GLU A 19 -13.92 13.66 -8.00
CA GLU A 19 -12.83 12.93 -8.65
C GLU A 19 -11.55 12.98 -7.82
N GLN A 20 -11.25 14.12 -7.18
CA GLN A 20 -10.05 14.28 -6.35
C GLN A 20 -10.16 13.52 -5.03
N LEU A 21 -11.37 13.43 -4.49
CA LEU A 21 -11.68 12.61 -3.32
C LEU A 21 -11.54 11.12 -3.69
N ALA A 22 -12.20 10.66 -4.75
CA ALA A 22 -12.12 9.27 -5.19
C ALA A 22 -10.67 8.85 -5.47
N SER A 23 -9.90 9.67 -6.19
CA SER A 23 -8.49 9.41 -6.46
C SER A 23 -7.65 9.37 -5.17
N GLY A 24 -7.84 10.34 -4.27
CA GLY A 24 -7.14 10.34 -2.98
C GLY A 24 -7.42 9.08 -2.18
N PHE A 25 -8.69 8.67 -2.08
CA PHE A 25 -9.09 7.45 -1.40
C PHE A 25 -8.42 6.21 -2.02
N SER A 26 -8.49 6.05 -3.33
CA SER A 26 -7.89 4.90 -4.04
C SER A 26 -6.37 4.81 -3.81
N TRP A 27 -5.65 5.93 -3.90
CA TRP A 27 -4.22 5.97 -3.59
C TRP A 27 -3.93 5.62 -2.13
N GLY A 28 -4.76 6.09 -1.20
CA GLY A 28 -4.61 5.80 0.22
C GLY A 28 -4.81 4.32 0.53
N ILE A 29 -5.84 3.68 -0.05
CA ILE A 29 -6.08 2.25 0.08
C ILE A 29 -4.93 1.44 -0.55
N LEU A 30 -4.49 1.80 -1.76
CA LEU A 30 -3.35 1.12 -2.41
C LEU A 30 -2.10 1.14 -1.51
N LEU A 31 -1.76 2.30 -0.95
CA LEU A 31 -0.62 2.46 -0.04
C LEU A 31 -0.82 1.76 1.31
N ALA A 32 -2.06 1.55 1.75
CA ALA A 32 -2.36 0.80 2.96
C ALA A 32 -2.05 -0.70 2.79
N LEU A 33 -2.37 -1.25 1.62
CA LEU A 33 -2.18 -2.66 1.30
C LEU A 33 -0.70 -3.03 1.08
N ILE A 34 0.13 -2.09 0.64
CA ILE A 34 1.56 -2.35 0.42
C ILE A 34 2.33 -2.24 1.76
N PRO A 35 3.19 -3.20 2.10
CA PRO A 35 4.09 -3.13 3.24
C PRO A 35 4.90 -1.83 3.33
N THR A 36 4.90 -1.18 4.49
CA THR A 36 5.64 0.08 4.66
C THR A 36 7.14 -0.17 4.74
N GLY A 37 7.93 0.69 4.09
CA GLY A 37 9.39 0.64 4.17
C GLY A 37 10.06 -0.27 3.14
N ASN A 38 9.31 -0.84 2.18
CA ASN A 38 9.90 -1.44 0.99
C ASN A 38 9.99 -0.43 -0.17
N LEU A 39 10.85 -0.71 -1.14
CA LEU A 39 11.09 0.20 -2.28
C LEU A 39 9.82 0.46 -3.09
N LEU A 40 8.95 -0.54 -3.23
CA LEU A 40 7.68 -0.41 -3.96
C LEU A 40 6.76 0.61 -3.30
N TRP A 41 6.63 0.59 -1.97
CA TRP A 41 5.80 1.52 -1.21
C TRP A 41 6.30 2.96 -1.40
N VAL A 42 7.61 3.17 -1.28
CA VAL A 42 8.22 4.50 -1.47
C VAL A 42 7.97 5.00 -2.89
N PHE A 43 8.20 4.15 -3.89
CA PHE A 43 7.98 4.48 -5.30
C PHE A 43 6.53 4.88 -5.59
N ILE A 44 5.58 4.07 -5.13
CA ILE A 44 4.14 4.32 -5.31
C ILE A 44 3.70 5.58 -4.54
N PHE A 45 4.23 5.80 -3.34
CA PHE A 45 3.97 7.01 -2.58
C PHE A 45 4.42 8.25 -3.36
N PHE A 46 5.62 8.25 -3.94
CA PHE A 46 6.10 9.35 -4.78
C PHE A 46 5.21 9.55 -6.01
N ILE A 47 4.81 8.47 -6.71
CA ILE A 47 3.90 8.56 -7.86
C ILE A 47 2.57 9.19 -7.47
N SER A 48 2.06 8.86 -6.28
CA SER A 48 0.77 9.38 -5.80
C SER A 48 0.76 10.90 -5.61
N LEU A 49 1.92 11.57 -5.58
CA LEU A 49 2.04 13.03 -5.41
C LEU A 49 1.93 13.81 -6.73
N PHE A 50 1.95 13.14 -7.88
CA PHE A 50 1.83 13.81 -9.19
C PHE A 50 0.38 14.15 -9.59
N PRO A 51 -0.61 13.26 -9.45
CA PRO A 51 -1.97 13.60 -9.80
C PRO A 51 -2.59 14.59 -8.80
N LYS A 52 -3.58 15.36 -9.26
CA LYS A 52 -4.25 16.37 -8.43
C LYS A 52 -5.26 15.70 -7.48
N ASN A 53 -4.77 15.03 -6.45
CA ASN A 53 -5.56 14.28 -5.48
C ASN A 53 -5.97 15.14 -4.29
N ASN A 54 -6.98 14.70 -3.53
CA ASN A 54 -7.16 15.19 -2.16
C ASN A 54 -6.22 14.43 -1.21
N TYR A 55 -5.04 14.99 -0.94
CA TYR A 55 -4.04 14.37 -0.07
C TYR A 55 -4.51 14.17 1.38
N GLY A 56 -5.41 15.02 1.87
CA GLY A 56 -6.00 14.84 3.19
C GLY A 56 -6.82 13.55 3.27
N PHE A 57 -7.59 13.27 2.22
CA PHE A 57 -8.37 12.04 2.13
C PHE A 57 -7.51 10.81 1.84
N GLN A 58 -6.45 10.96 1.05
CA GLN A 58 -5.44 9.91 0.83
C GLN A 58 -4.78 9.46 2.14
N LEU A 59 -4.30 10.40 2.96
CA LEU A 59 -3.66 10.08 4.24
C LEU A 59 -4.65 9.44 5.23
N LEU A 60 -5.93 9.81 5.19
CA LEU A 60 -6.95 9.16 6.01
C LEU A 60 -7.24 7.73 5.56
N ALA A 61 -7.47 7.51 4.27
CA ALA A 61 -7.70 6.19 3.72
C ALA A 61 -6.48 5.27 3.99
N LEU A 62 -5.26 5.81 3.85
CA LEU A 62 -4.04 5.12 4.25
C LEU A 62 -4.03 4.75 5.73
N GLY A 63 -4.27 5.71 6.62
CA GLY A 63 -4.25 5.49 8.06
C GLY A 63 -5.30 4.48 8.53
N VAL A 64 -6.54 4.61 8.05
CA VAL A 64 -7.62 3.67 8.38
C VAL A 64 -7.35 2.30 7.76
N GLY A 65 -6.93 2.24 6.50
CA GLY A 65 -6.59 1.00 5.82
C GLY A 65 -5.49 0.22 6.54
N LYS A 66 -4.44 0.89 7.02
CA LYS A 66 -3.36 0.24 7.78
C LYS A 66 -3.85 -0.42 9.07
N LEU A 67 -4.80 0.19 9.77
CA LEU A 67 -5.41 -0.41 10.97
C LEU A 67 -6.19 -1.68 10.63
N LEU A 68 -6.87 -1.70 9.47
CA LEU A 68 -7.65 -2.85 9.03
C LEU A 68 -6.76 -4.01 8.56
N VAL A 69 -5.64 -3.72 7.89
CA VAL A 69 -4.71 -4.76 7.39
C VAL A 69 -4.12 -5.60 8.54
N GLY A 70 -3.88 -5.00 9.71
CA GLY A 70 -3.39 -5.74 10.88
C GLY A 70 -4.31 -6.88 11.33
N LEU A 71 -5.63 -6.75 11.10
CA LEU A 71 -6.63 -7.77 11.44
C LEU A 71 -6.56 -9.00 10.54
N LEU A 72 -6.00 -8.86 9.34
CA LEU A 72 -5.90 -9.92 8.33
C LEU A 72 -4.48 -10.50 8.24
N SER A 73 -3.63 -10.24 9.24
CA SER A 73 -2.21 -10.59 9.20
C SER A 73 -1.94 -12.08 8.99
N ALA A 74 -2.33 -12.94 9.93
CA ALA A 74 -2.08 -14.37 9.83
C ALA A 74 -2.52 -15.05 8.49
N PRO A 75 -3.75 -14.83 7.98
CA PRO A 75 -4.16 -15.48 6.73
C PRO A 75 -3.42 -14.96 5.50
N LEU A 76 -3.08 -13.67 5.46
CA LEU A 76 -2.33 -13.11 4.34
C LEU A 76 -0.88 -13.63 4.32
N ASP A 77 -0.31 -13.97 5.48
CA ASP A 77 1.05 -14.47 5.62
C ASP A 77 1.15 -15.86 5.01
N ALA A 78 0.22 -16.73 5.39
CA ALA A 78 0.12 -18.05 4.80
C ALA A 78 0.03 -18.00 3.26
N VAL A 79 -0.65 -17.00 2.70
CA VAL A 79 -0.74 -16.82 1.23
C VAL A 79 0.61 -16.42 0.62
N GLY A 80 1.32 -15.45 1.20
CA GLY A 80 2.64 -15.02 0.69
C GLY A 80 3.67 -16.15 0.73
N TYR A 81 3.70 -16.89 1.84
CA TYR A 81 4.58 -18.03 2.03
C TYR A 81 4.25 -19.16 1.04
N GLY A 82 2.96 -19.43 0.83
CA GLY A 82 2.49 -20.39 -0.17
C GLY A 82 2.99 -20.07 -1.57
N LEU A 83 3.00 -18.78 -1.97
CA LEU A 83 3.53 -18.34 -3.25
C LEU A 83 5.05 -18.50 -3.37
N LEU A 84 5.79 -18.13 -2.31
CA LEU A 84 7.26 -18.24 -2.27
C LEU A 84 7.76 -19.67 -2.42
N THR A 85 6.99 -20.62 -1.89
CA THR A 85 7.41 -22.02 -1.78
C THR A 85 7.01 -22.87 -2.98
N ILE A 86 6.38 -22.28 -4.01
CA ILE A 86 6.04 -22.99 -5.26
C ILE A 86 7.34 -23.38 -5.98
N PRO A 87 7.64 -24.69 -6.16
CA PRO A 87 8.91 -25.12 -6.75
C PRO A 87 9.14 -24.58 -8.17
N ALA A 88 8.07 -24.47 -8.97
CA ALA A 88 8.12 -23.93 -10.32
C ALA A 88 8.57 -22.46 -10.38
N LEU A 89 8.37 -21.69 -9.30
CA LEU A 89 8.77 -20.29 -9.19
C LEU A 89 10.14 -20.10 -8.55
N GLY A 90 10.79 -21.17 -8.08
CA GLY A 90 12.09 -21.08 -7.40
C GLY A 90 13.17 -20.41 -8.24
N ASN A 91 13.28 -20.78 -9.52
CA ASN A 91 14.24 -20.15 -10.44
C ASN A 91 13.93 -18.66 -10.67
N PHE A 92 12.65 -18.31 -10.75
CA PHE A 92 12.21 -16.93 -10.92
C PHE A 92 12.57 -16.06 -9.70
N PHE A 93 12.27 -16.54 -8.50
CA PHE A 93 12.62 -15.81 -7.27
C PHE A 93 14.14 -15.76 -7.05
N THR A 94 14.88 -16.81 -7.43
CA THR A 94 16.35 -16.81 -7.39
C THR A 94 16.92 -15.77 -8.35
N TYR A 95 16.39 -15.68 -9.57
CA TYR A 95 16.77 -14.65 -10.53
C TYR A 95 16.50 -13.25 -9.96
N LEU A 96 15.30 -13.00 -9.42
CA LEU A 96 14.95 -11.73 -8.80
C LEU A 96 15.87 -11.40 -7.61
N TYR A 97 16.21 -12.38 -6.79
CA TYR A 97 17.07 -12.17 -5.63
C TYR A 97 18.49 -11.71 -6.02
N ASN A 98 18.97 -12.14 -7.19
CA ASN A 98 20.28 -11.76 -7.70
C ASN A 98 20.30 -10.40 -8.44
N LEU A 99 19.14 -9.77 -8.66
CA LEU A 99 19.09 -8.41 -9.22
C LEU A 99 19.44 -7.37 -8.15
N PRO A 100 20.05 -6.23 -8.51
CA PRO A 100 20.48 -5.22 -7.54
C PRO A 100 19.32 -4.50 -6.83
N LEU A 101 18.18 -4.35 -7.49
CA LEU A 101 17.05 -3.55 -6.98
C LEU A 101 15.89 -4.40 -6.44
N ALA A 102 15.67 -5.60 -6.97
CA ALA A 102 14.52 -6.40 -6.60
C ALA A 102 14.51 -6.82 -5.12
N PRO A 103 15.63 -7.17 -4.46
CA PRO A 103 15.66 -7.44 -3.02
C PRO A 103 15.19 -6.25 -2.15
N LEU A 104 15.28 -5.01 -2.65
CA LEU A 104 14.82 -3.82 -1.93
C LEU A 104 13.29 -3.72 -1.83
N THR A 105 12.54 -4.48 -2.64
CA THR A 105 11.09 -4.65 -2.46
C THR A 105 10.76 -5.64 -1.33
N ARG A 106 11.79 -6.30 -0.77
CA ARG A 106 11.73 -7.33 0.26
C ARG A 106 10.87 -8.52 -0.16
N PHE A 107 10.71 -8.76 -1.46
CA PHE A 107 9.76 -9.74 -1.97
C PHE A 107 9.92 -11.13 -1.36
N ASN A 108 11.06 -11.49 -0.80
CA ASN A 108 11.31 -12.75 -0.12
C ASN A 108 10.84 -12.83 1.35
N ASN A 109 10.08 -11.85 1.83
CA ASN A 109 9.41 -11.85 3.14
C ASN A 109 7.91 -12.03 2.89
N SER A 110 7.16 -12.83 3.66
CA SER A 110 5.73 -13.23 3.48
C SER A 110 4.63 -12.50 4.34
N LEU A 111 3.33 -12.46 3.88
CA LEU A 111 2.10 -11.57 4.18
C LEU A 111 1.90 -10.37 3.22
N VAL A 112 2.69 -10.39 2.20
CA VAL A 112 3.82 -9.48 2.26
C VAL A 112 4.68 -10.13 1.25
N MET A 113 5.04 -9.48 0.20
CA MET A 113 6.17 -9.88 -0.61
C MET A 113 6.69 -8.52 -1.03
N GLY A 114 7.05 -7.59 -0.13
CA GLY A 114 7.70 -7.83 1.15
C GLY A 114 7.59 -6.76 2.25
N GLY A 115 7.04 -7.06 3.42
CA GLY A 115 7.32 -6.42 4.72
C GLY A 115 6.27 -6.62 5.80
#